data_AF-A0A554VJS0-F1
#
_entry.id   AF-A0A554VJS0-F1
#
_cell.length_a   1.000
_cell.length_b   1.000
_cell.length_c   1.000
_cell.angle_alpha   90.00
_cell.angle_beta   90.00
_cell.angle_gamma   90.00
#
_symmetry.space_group_name_H-M   'P 1'
#
loop_
_entity.id
_entity.type
_entity.pdbx_description
1 polymer ?
#
loop_
_entity_poly.entity_id
_entity_poly.type
_entity_poly.pdbx_seq_one_letter_code
_entity_poly.pdbx_strand_id
1 'polypeptide(L)'
;MKNDPQLLYKVMRHFVGMQKIEVFDFLQKIEVLLLQASSPLTKTSIRDIMNKNIKPDNVTVHFTILSNGNLCYCIGSNDWLEIYKEQKTGIGKLCIFNAYYFKIKNPFSEIKRLTADNLLESFKNTKEEIEIIDFLRKHRITKKEKFIEKLLLLDVLNKNSKGIKN
;
A
#
# COMPACT_ATOMS: atom_id res chain seq x y z
N MET A 1 9.10 -23.56 -3.57
CA MET A 1 8.27 -23.76 -2.36
C MET A 1 7.34 -24.94 -2.63
N LYS A 2 7.48 -26.08 -1.95
CA LYS A 2 6.73 -27.32 -2.25
C LYS A 2 5.64 -27.68 -1.22
N ASN A 3 5.41 -26.85 -0.19
CA ASN A 3 4.53 -27.19 0.95
C ASN A 3 3.39 -26.18 1.22
N ASP A 4 3.13 -25.23 0.32
CA ASP A 4 2.16 -24.15 0.56
C ASP A 4 0.73 -24.65 0.86
N PRO A 5 0.19 -25.69 0.16
CA PRO A 5 -1.13 -26.22 0.46
C PRO A 5 -1.24 -26.86 1.86
N GLN A 6 -0.18 -27.54 2.32
CA GLN A 6 -0.17 -28.18 3.65
C GLN A 6 -0.06 -27.14 4.77
N LEU A 7 0.72 -26.08 4.55
CA LEU A 7 0.82 -24.97 5.49
C LEU A 7 -0.50 -24.22 5.58
N LEU A 8 -1.13 -23.93 4.43
CA LEU A 8 -2.45 -23.29 4.39
C LEU A 8 -3.49 -24.16 5.11
N TYR A 9 -3.54 -25.46 4.83
CA TYR A 9 -4.44 -26.37 5.54
C TYR A 9 -4.19 -26.38 7.07
N LYS A 10 -2.93 -26.34 7.50
CA LYS A 10 -2.59 -26.25 8.93
C LYS A 10 -3.16 -24.98 9.57
N VAL A 11 -3.08 -23.84 8.89
CA VAL A 11 -3.66 -22.58 9.37
C VAL A 11 -5.20 -22.64 9.33
N MET A 12 -5.78 -23.08 8.21
CA MET A 12 -7.23 -23.12 8.00
C MET A 12 -7.98 -24.01 8.99
N ARG A 13 -7.34 -25.08 9.48
CA ARG A 13 -7.92 -25.95 10.53
C ARG A 13 -8.27 -25.20 11.81
N HIS A 14 -7.59 -24.11 12.13
CA HIS A 14 -7.90 -23.29 13.31
C HIS A 14 -9.20 -22.50 13.19
N PHE A 15 -9.78 -22.40 11.98
CA PHE A 15 -11.03 -21.68 11.70
C PHE A 15 -12.23 -22.60 11.49
N VAL A 16 -12.07 -23.92 11.61
CA VAL A 16 -13.16 -24.89 11.44
C VAL A 16 -14.23 -24.65 12.50
N GLY A 17 -15.47 -24.43 12.06
CA GLY A 17 -16.62 -24.16 12.94
C GLY A 17 -16.88 -22.68 13.22
N MET A 18 -16.01 -21.76 12.78
CA MET A 18 -16.24 -20.32 12.87
C MET A 18 -17.07 -19.81 11.70
N GLN A 19 -17.81 -18.72 11.91
CA GLN A 19 -18.49 -18.04 10.81
C GLN A 19 -17.48 -17.28 9.95
N LYS A 20 -17.74 -17.21 8.64
CA LYS A 20 -16.85 -16.54 7.68
C LYS A 20 -16.51 -15.10 8.10
N ILE A 21 -17.48 -14.36 8.65
CA ILE A 21 -17.28 -12.98 9.11
C ILE A 21 -16.31 -12.88 10.29
N GLU A 22 -16.39 -13.83 11.23
CA GLU A 22 -15.49 -13.91 12.39
C GLU A 22 -14.08 -14.27 11.94
N VAL A 23 -13.95 -15.18 10.96
CA VAL A 23 -12.66 -15.53 10.36
C VAL A 23 -12.02 -14.30 9.72
N PHE A 24 -12.79 -13.50 8.96
CA PHE A 24 -12.26 -12.27 8.36
C PHE A 24 -11.82 -11.25 9.40
N ASP A 25 -12.60 -11.03 10.45
CA ASP A 25 -12.23 -10.14 11.57
C ASP A 25 -10.94 -10.63 12.26
N PHE A 26 -10.80 -11.93 12.46
CA PHE A 26 -9.59 -12.51 13.06
C PHE A 26 -8.35 -12.36 12.16
N LEU A 27 -8.51 -12.59 10.85
CA LEU A 27 -7.43 -12.41 9.88
C LEU A 27 -6.97 -10.94 9.82
N GLN A 28 -7.91 -10.00 9.84
CA GLN A 28 -7.61 -8.57 9.90
C GLN A 28 -6.84 -8.20 11.18
N LYS A 29 -7.23 -8.76 12.33
CA LYS A 29 -6.49 -8.57 13.59
C LYS A 29 -5.07 -9.12 13.52
N ILE A 30 -4.90 -10.32 12.95
CA ILE A 30 -3.56 -10.91 12.73
C ILE A 30 -2.71 -10.00 11.84
N GLU A 31 -3.26 -9.49 10.74
CA GLU A 31 -2.57 -8.58 9.83
C GLU A 31 -2.04 -7.33 10.54
N VAL A 32 -2.90 -6.67 11.33
CA VAL A 32 -2.51 -5.49 12.13
C VAL A 32 -1.41 -5.83 13.14
N LEU A 33 -1.51 -6.98 13.82
CA LEU A 33 -0.50 -7.44 14.78
C LEU A 33 0.85 -7.71 14.09
N LEU A 34 0.84 -8.37 12.93
CA LEU A 34 2.04 -8.71 12.18
C LEU A 34 2.76 -7.46 11.66
N LEU A 35 2.04 -6.39 11.34
CA LEU A 35 2.67 -5.13 10.93
C LEU A 35 3.55 -4.53 12.03
N GLN A 36 3.09 -4.59 13.28
CA GLN A 36 3.80 -3.99 14.41
C GLN A 36 4.90 -4.90 14.96
N ALA A 37 4.94 -6.16 14.52
CA ALA A 37 5.90 -7.13 15.01
C ALA A 37 7.26 -6.97 14.34
N SER A 38 8.30 -7.02 15.16
CA SER A 38 9.66 -7.20 14.68
C SER A 38 9.78 -8.53 13.94
N SER A 39 10.53 -8.55 12.84
CA SER A 39 10.94 -9.78 12.16
C SER A 39 12.34 -10.20 12.63
N PRO A 40 12.58 -11.48 12.96
CA PRO A 40 11.63 -12.60 12.98
C PRO A 40 10.65 -12.52 14.15
N LEU A 41 9.46 -13.12 13.98
CA LEU A 41 8.44 -13.17 15.02
C LEU A 41 8.94 -13.96 16.23
N THR A 42 8.81 -13.38 17.42
CA THR A 42 9.12 -14.04 18.68
C THR A 42 7.88 -14.09 19.58
N LYS A 43 7.83 -15.06 20.50
CA LYS A 43 6.73 -15.15 21.47
C LYS A 43 6.61 -13.89 22.32
N THR A 44 7.74 -13.26 22.65
CA THR A 44 7.82 -12.02 23.41
C THR A 44 7.27 -10.85 22.60
N SER A 45 7.70 -10.67 21.35
CA SER A 45 7.19 -9.57 20.49
C SER A 45 5.68 -9.65 20.27
N ILE A 46 5.13 -10.86 20.07
CA ILE A 46 3.69 -11.06 19.90
C ILE A 46 2.94 -10.68 21.19
N ARG A 47 3.42 -11.16 22.35
CA ARG A 47 2.81 -10.86 23.65
C ARG A 47 2.81 -9.36 23.95
N ASP A 48 3.91 -8.69 23.69
CA ASP A 48 4.05 -7.25 23.94
C ASP A 48 3.09 -6.42 23.09
N ILE A 49 2.81 -6.85 21.86
CA ILE A 49 1.86 -6.20 20.95
C ILE A 49 0.42 -6.47 21.41
N MET A 50 0.08 -7.71 21.76
CA MET A 50 -1.25 -8.05 22.27
C MET A 50 -1.61 -7.28 23.55
N ASN A 51 -0.62 -7.03 24.42
CA ASN A 51 -0.81 -6.29 25.67
C ASN A 51 -0.98 -4.77 25.48
N LYS A 52 -0.68 -4.22 24.30
CA LYS A 52 -0.71 -2.78 24.05
C LYS A 52 -2.11 -2.21 23.75
N ASN A 53 -3.19 -2.99 23.86
CA ASN A 53 -4.58 -2.57 23.56
C ASN A 53 -4.66 -1.73 22.27
N ILE A 54 -4.08 -2.27 21.20
CA ILE A 54 -4.03 -1.59 19.91
C ILE A 54 -5.47 -1.51 19.37
N LYS A 55 -6.01 -0.30 19.33
CA LYS A 55 -7.29 -0.05 18.68
C LYS A 55 -7.10 -0.23 17.16
N PRO A 56 -7.80 -1.17 16.51
CA PRO A 56 -7.68 -1.41 15.08
C PRO A 56 -8.13 -0.21 14.22
N ASP A 57 -8.86 0.74 14.81
CA ASP A 57 -9.54 1.83 14.12
C ASP A 57 -8.64 2.85 13.38
N ASN A 58 -7.33 2.86 13.66
CA ASN A 58 -6.40 3.84 13.07
C ASN A 58 -5.29 3.21 12.21
N VAL A 59 -5.29 1.90 12.00
CA VAL A 59 -4.20 1.22 11.30
C VAL A 59 -4.75 0.65 9.99
N THR A 60 -5.08 1.53 9.04
CA THR A 60 -5.32 1.10 7.66
C THR A 60 -3.97 0.76 7.03
N VAL A 61 -3.58 -0.50 7.23
CA VAL A 61 -2.32 -1.04 6.74
C VAL A 61 -2.46 -1.30 5.25
N HIS A 62 -2.07 -0.34 4.43
CA HIS A 62 -1.98 -0.52 2.99
C HIS A 62 -0.55 -0.96 2.64
N PHE A 63 -0.16 -2.20 2.91
CA PHE A 63 0.99 -2.79 2.24
C PHE A 63 0.54 -3.86 1.25
N THR A 64 1.35 -4.09 0.22
CA THR A 64 1.13 -5.20 -0.71
C THR A 64 2.44 -5.91 -0.98
N ILE A 65 2.36 -7.19 -1.32
CA ILE A 65 3.50 -8.00 -1.70
C ILE A 65 3.55 -8.00 -3.23
N LEU A 66 4.65 -7.48 -3.79
CA LEU A 66 4.89 -7.52 -5.22
C LEU A 66 5.17 -8.95 -5.68
N SER A 67 4.97 -9.24 -6.97
CA SER A 67 5.27 -10.56 -7.55
C SER A 67 6.74 -10.98 -7.41
N ASN A 68 7.64 -10.02 -7.16
CA ASN A 68 9.07 -10.27 -6.88
C ASN A 68 9.35 -10.61 -5.40
N GLY A 69 8.32 -10.68 -4.55
CA GLY A 69 8.42 -10.96 -3.12
C GLY A 69 8.76 -9.76 -2.23
N ASN A 70 9.02 -8.58 -2.80
CA ASN A 70 9.29 -7.38 -2.00
C ASN A 70 8.00 -6.78 -1.43
N LEU A 71 8.12 -6.18 -0.25
CA LEU A 71 7.04 -5.44 0.39
C LEU A 71 6.91 -4.04 -0.21
N CYS A 72 5.68 -3.58 -0.38
CA CYS A 72 5.35 -2.24 -0.84
C CYS A 72 4.47 -1.57 0.21
N TYR A 73 4.89 -0.44 0.77
CA TYR A 73 4.12 0.30 1.78
C TYR A 73 3.46 1.52 1.15
N CYS A 74 2.18 1.73 1.41
CA CYS A 74 1.48 2.94 1.00
C CYS A 74 2.11 4.15 1.68
N ILE A 75 2.49 5.13 0.86
CA ILE A 75 3.09 6.40 1.31
C ILE A 75 2.12 7.58 1.17
N GLY A 76 0.93 7.33 0.61
CA GLY A 76 -0.13 8.32 0.52
C GLY A 76 -1.18 7.95 -0.52
N SER A 77 -2.34 8.57 -0.41
CA SER A 77 -3.45 8.39 -1.35
C SER A 77 -4.18 9.71 -1.59
N ASN A 78 -4.94 9.76 -2.67
CA ASN A 78 -5.94 10.78 -2.97
C ASN A 78 -7.23 10.08 -3.42
N ASP A 79 -8.20 10.80 -3.97
CA ASP A 79 -9.52 10.22 -4.30
C ASP A 79 -9.50 9.13 -5.38
N TRP A 80 -8.45 9.09 -6.19
CA TRP A 80 -8.38 8.27 -7.40
C TRP A 80 -7.22 7.28 -7.37
N LEU A 81 -6.19 7.50 -6.54
CA LEU A 81 -5.00 6.66 -6.51
C LEU A 81 -4.38 6.51 -5.12
N GLU A 82 -3.67 5.40 -4.94
CA GLU A 82 -2.80 5.11 -3.81
C GLU A 82 -1.37 4.91 -4.33
N ILE A 83 -0.37 5.54 -3.69
CA ILE A 83 1.04 5.35 -4.03
C ILE A 83 1.71 4.50 -2.97
N TYR A 84 2.50 3.54 -3.45
CA TYR A 84 3.28 2.61 -2.67
C TYR A 84 4.77 2.81 -2.93
N LYS A 85 5.59 2.60 -1.90
CA LYS A 85 7.05 2.58 -1.97
C LYS A 85 7.54 1.17 -1.68
N GLU A 86 8.34 0.64 -2.60
CA GLU A 86 8.98 -0.67 -2.43
C GLU A 86 10.04 -0.61 -1.32
N GLN A 87 9.95 -1.54 -0.37
CA GLN A 87 10.99 -1.85 0.60
C GLN A 87 11.79 -3.04 0.08
N LYS A 88 12.99 -2.77 -0.42
CA LYS A 88 13.90 -3.80 -0.92
C LYS A 88 14.49 -4.57 0.26
N THR A 89 14.22 -5.87 0.31
CA THR A 89 14.87 -6.79 1.25
C THR A 89 16.01 -7.54 0.53
N GLY A 90 17.22 -7.60 1.12
CA GLY A 90 18.36 -8.36 0.58
C GLY A 90 19.49 -7.53 -0.07
N ILE A 91 20.32 -8.18 -0.90
CA ILE A 91 21.55 -7.62 -1.55
C ILE A 91 21.22 -6.43 -2.50
N GLY A 92 19.95 -6.26 -2.89
CA GLY A 92 19.45 -5.14 -3.69
C GLY A 92 19.36 -3.78 -2.98
N LYS A 93 19.80 -3.66 -1.72
CA LYS A 93 19.89 -2.38 -0.98
C LYS A 93 20.80 -1.34 -1.65
N LEU A 94 21.75 -1.77 -2.49
CA LEU A 94 22.66 -0.86 -3.21
C LEU A 94 21.99 -0.01 -4.30
N CYS A 95 20.77 -0.35 -4.72
CA CYS A 95 20.05 0.48 -5.67
C CYS A 95 19.53 1.75 -4.98
N ILE A 96 20.29 2.84 -5.14
CA ILE A 96 19.99 4.21 -4.69
C ILE A 96 18.64 4.78 -5.20
N PHE A 97 18.01 4.12 -6.18
CA PHE A 97 16.72 4.55 -6.72
C PHE A 97 15.56 3.86 -5.99
N ASN A 98 14.74 4.68 -5.32
CA ASN A 98 13.45 4.27 -4.78
C ASN A 98 12.52 3.86 -5.94
N ALA A 99 11.93 2.67 -5.85
CA ALA A 99 10.87 2.25 -6.75
C ALA A 99 9.51 2.57 -6.11
N TYR A 100 8.66 3.20 -6.90
CA TYR A 100 7.29 3.54 -6.52
C TYR A 100 6.32 2.76 -7.39
N TYR A 101 5.17 2.48 -6.82
CA TYR A 101 4.06 1.76 -7.43
C TYR A 101 2.78 2.52 -7.14
N PHE A 102 1.73 2.30 -7.92
CA PHE A 102 0.43 2.88 -7.68
C PHE A 102 -0.70 1.89 -7.93
N LYS A 103 -1.82 2.14 -7.29
CA LYS A 103 -3.09 1.44 -7.50
C LYS A 103 -4.18 2.49 -7.67
N ILE A 104 -5.08 2.31 -8.64
CA ILE A 104 -6.26 3.16 -8.79
C ILE A 104 -7.23 2.79 -7.66
N LYS A 105 -8.01 3.73 -7.13
CA LYS A 105 -9.10 3.41 -6.19
C LYS A 105 -10.30 2.78 -6.91
N ASN A 106 -10.06 1.62 -7.53
CA ASN A 106 -11.04 0.76 -8.16
C ASN A 106 -10.83 -0.68 -7.63
N PRO A 107 -11.88 -1.39 -7.21
CA PRO A 107 -11.78 -2.75 -6.66
C PRO A 107 -11.05 -3.76 -7.57
N PHE A 108 -11.06 -3.56 -8.88
CA PHE A 108 -10.44 -4.47 -9.85
C PHE A 108 -9.06 -4.03 -10.33
N SER A 109 -8.52 -2.93 -9.80
CA SER A 109 -7.23 -2.42 -10.27
C SER A 109 -6.06 -3.20 -9.67
N GLU A 110 -5.11 -3.54 -10.54
CA GLU A 110 -3.85 -4.13 -10.14
C GLU A 110 -2.84 -3.04 -9.74
N ILE A 111 -1.90 -3.40 -8.87
CA ILE A 111 -0.78 -2.53 -8.57
C ILE A 111 0.19 -2.49 -9.74
N LYS A 112 0.52 -1.29 -10.22
CA LYS A 112 1.45 -1.06 -11.33
C LYS A 112 2.66 -0.26 -10.87
N ARG A 113 3.79 -0.40 -11.55
CA ARG A 113 4.96 0.46 -11.31
C ARG A 113 4.60 1.92 -11.66
N LEU A 114 5.04 2.87 -10.84
CA LEU A 114 4.79 4.29 -11.07
C LEU A 114 5.73 4.81 -12.17
N THR A 115 5.25 4.76 -13.41
CA THR A 115 5.87 5.36 -14.60
C THR A 115 4.87 6.28 -15.29
N ALA A 116 5.35 7.23 -16.10
CA ALA A 116 4.47 8.13 -16.85
C ALA A 116 3.52 7.34 -17.76
N ASP A 117 4.05 6.36 -18.48
CA ASP A 117 3.26 5.53 -19.41
C ASP A 117 2.18 4.73 -18.70
N ASN A 118 2.53 4.06 -17.59
CA ASN A 118 1.56 3.28 -16.82
C ASN A 118 0.45 4.18 -16.25
N LEU A 119 0.80 5.40 -15.82
CA LEU A 119 -0.18 6.35 -15.30
C LEU A 119 -1.10 6.83 -16.42
N LEU A 120 -0.56 7.27 -17.56
CA LEU A 120 -1.36 7.72 -18.70
C LEU A 120 -2.27 6.62 -19.24
N GLU A 121 -1.76 5.39 -19.38
CA GLU A 121 -2.55 4.25 -19.82
C GLU A 121 -3.69 3.95 -18.85
N SER A 122 -3.42 4.00 -17.54
CA SER A 122 -4.41 3.63 -16.52
C SER A 122 -5.51 4.70 -16.33
N PHE A 123 -5.26 5.93 -16.79
CA PHE A 123 -6.23 7.03 -16.77
C PHE A 123 -6.74 7.43 -18.16
N LYS A 124 -6.43 6.66 -19.19
CA LYS A 124 -6.89 6.93 -20.55
C LYS A 124 -8.42 6.91 -20.61
N ASN A 125 -9.00 7.93 -21.24
CA ASN A 125 -10.44 8.16 -21.34
C ASN A 125 -11.15 8.35 -19.98
N THR A 126 -10.42 8.76 -18.94
CA THR A 126 -11.00 9.14 -17.64
C THR A 126 -11.05 10.66 -17.49
N LYS A 127 -11.82 11.17 -16.53
CA LYS A 127 -11.90 12.62 -16.27
C LYS A 127 -10.58 13.18 -15.74
N GLU A 128 -9.76 12.36 -15.11
CA GLU A 128 -8.45 12.70 -14.54
C GLU A 128 -7.31 12.71 -15.59
N GLU A 129 -7.54 12.22 -16.82
CA GLU A 129 -6.51 12.09 -17.86
C GLU A 129 -5.80 13.43 -18.13
N ILE A 130 -6.58 14.49 -18.29
CA ILE A 130 -6.07 15.83 -18.61
C ILE A 130 -5.18 16.35 -17.48
N GLU A 131 -5.59 16.15 -16.23
CA GLU A 131 -4.87 16.63 -15.05
C GLU A 131 -3.53 15.89 -14.88
N ILE A 132 -3.51 14.60 -15.20
CA ILE A 132 -2.29 13.78 -15.22
C ILE A 132 -1.34 14.24 -16.33
N ILE A 133 -1.86 14.46 -17.54
CA ILE A 133 -1.05 14.97 -18.66
C ILE A 133 -0.42 16.32 -18.28
N ASP A 134 -1.20 17.22 -17.70
CA ASP A 134 -0.72 18.55 -17.29
C ASP A 134 0.31 18.47 -16.18
N PHE A 135 0.14 17.56 -15.21
CA PHE A 135 1.14 17.31 -14.18
C PHE A 135 2.45 16.79 -14.78
N LEU A 136 2.39 15.76 -15.64
CA LEU A 136 3.56 15.12 -16.24
C LEU A 136 4.32 16.07 -17.19
N ARG A 137 3.64 17.04 -17.81
CA ARG A 137 4.28 18.11 -18.59
C ARG A 137 5.11 19.06 -17.71
N LYS A 138 4.65 19.35 -16.49
CA LYS A 138 5.25 20.35 -15.60
C LYS A 138 6.26 19.75 -14.62
N HIS A 139 6.10 18.47 -14.28
CA HIS A 139 6.81 17.82 -13.19
C HIS A 139 7.25 16.39 -13.52
N ARG A 140 8.37 15.97 -12.93
CA ARG A 140 8.72 14.54 -12.89
C ARG A 140 7.75 13.79 -11.99
N ILE A 141 7.42 12.55 -12.36
CA ILE A 141 6.46 11.71 -11.60
C ILE A 141 6.89 11.44 -10.15
N THR A 142 8.19 11.44 -9.87
CA THR A 142 8.77 11.28 -8.54
C THR A 142 9.07 12.59 -7.82
N LYS A 143 8.60 13.73 -8.34
CA LYS A 143 8.84 15.04 -7.74
C LYS A 143 8.19 15.10 -6.36
N LYS A 144 9.01 15.40 -5.36
CA LYS A 144 8.58 15.63 -3.98
C LYS A 144 8.45 17.12 -3.67
N GLU A 145 7.58 17.44 -2.73
CA GLU A 145 7.59 18.73 -2.04
C GLU A 145 8.89 18.88 -1.21
N LYS A 146 9.44 20.10 -1.15
CA LYS A 146 10.78 20.34 -0.57
C LYS A 146 10.89 20.03 0.92
N PHE A 147 9.77 19.96 1.66
CA PHE A 147 9.78 19.86 3.13
C PHE A 147 9.08 18.61 3.69
N ILE A 148 8.10 18.06 2.98
CA ILE A 148 7.23 16.99 3.52
C ILE A 148 7.63 15.61 2.96
N GLU A 149 8.59 15.56 2.03
CA GLU A 149 8.95 14.35 1.27
C GLU A 149 7.76 13.66 0.53
N LYS A 150 6.61 14.32 0.50
CA LYS A 150 5.39 13.88 -0.15
C LYS A 150 5.52 14.04 -1.67
N LEU A 151 5.04 13.05 -2.42
CA LEU A 151 4.99 13.14 -3.87
C LEU A 151 3.94 14.16 -4.30
N LEU A 152 4.34 15.14 -5.13
CA LEU A 152 3.44 16.17 -5.64
C LEU A 152 2.27 15.59 -6.45
N LEU A 153 2.43 14.38 -7.01
CA LEU A 153 1.36 13.67 -7.71
C LEU A 153 0.12 13.49 -6.82
N LEU A 154 0.30 13.33 -5.50
CA LEU A 154 -0.80 13.22 -4.54
C LEU A 154 -1.55 14.54 -4.35
N ASP A 155 -0.94 15.67 -4.70
CA ASP A 155 -1.49 17.02 -4.52
C ASP A 155 -2.07 17.62 -5.79
N VAL A 156 -1.91 16.96 -6.94
CA VAL A 156 -2.36 17.43 -8.25
C VAL A 156 -3.82 17.89 -8.19
N LEU A 157 -4.64 17.29 -7.32
CA LEU A 157 -6.09 17.54 -7.24
C LEU A 157 -6.61 18.14 -5.92
N ASN A 158 -5.75 18.46 -4.95
CA ASN A 158 -6.22 19.21 -3.77
C ASN A 158 -6.51 20.69 -4.08
N LYS A 159 -6.25 21.15 -5.32
CA LYS A 159 -6.49 22.54 -5.74
C LYS A 159 -7.93 22.81 -6.18
N ASN A 160 -8.70 21.79 -6.58
CA ASN A 160 -10.10 21.99 -6.97
C ASN A 160 -11.07 21.95 -5.77
N SER A 161 -10.63 21.52 -4.59
CA SER A 161 -11.40 21.60 -3.33
C SER A 161 -11.14 22.88 -2.52
N LYS A 162 -10.20 23.74 -2.95
CA LYS A 162 -9.93 25.06 -2.37
C LYS A 162 -10.20 26.23 -3.33
N GLY A 163 -11.13 26.04 -4.24
CA GLY A 163 -11.71 27.13 -5.02
C GLY A 163 -12.75 27.90 -4.20
N ILE A 164 -12.50 29.20 -4.02
CA ILE A 164 -13.47 30.26 -3.71
C ILE A 164 -13.97 30.33 -2.25
N LYS A 165 -13.21 31.08 -1.42
CA LYS A 165 -13.84 32.13 -0.62
C LYS A 165 -13.23 33.45 -1.06
N ASN A 166 -14.01 34.22 -1.83
CA ASN A 166 -13.86 35.67 -1.89
C ASN A 166 -14.13 36.25 -0.50
#